data_AF-A0A8T0MQW3-F1
#
_entry.id   AF-A0A8T0MQW3-F1
#
_cell.length_a   1.000
_cell.length_b   1.000
_cell.length_c   1.000
_cell.angle_alpha   90.00
_cell.angle_beta   90.00
_cell.angle_gamma   90.00
#
_symmetry.space_group_name_H-M   'P 1'
#
loop_
_entity.id
_entity.type
_entity.pdbx_description
1 polymer ?
#
loop_
_entity_poly.entity_id
_entity_poly.type
_entity_poly.pdbx_seq_one_letter_code
_entity_poly.pdbx_strand_id
1 'polypeptide(L)'
;MPHFAARTAVIDALKNKGLYRDTKSNVMSLGLCSRSKDVVEPMIKPQWFVSCNSMAKGALDAVKSKKIEIIPPQYEQDWYRWLENIRDWSLSRQLWWGHCIPAWYVTLEDDKEKDMGSYSDHWIIARDENDAILEAKQRYPGKKYQLYPDPDVLDTWFSSGLFPLSVLGWPDDKPDLSTFYPGSVLETGSDILFFWVARMVMMGMQLGGDVPFQKLSSMENCSCAKFFSCQ
;
A
#
# COMPACT_ATOMS: atom_id res chain seq x y z
N MET A 1 -19.21 22.91 2.75
CA MET A 1 -18.48 24.08 2.22
C MET A 1 -17.09 23.60 1.80
N PRO A 2 -16.59 23.93 0.60
CA PRO A 2 -15.22 23.59 0.20
C PRO A 2 -14.19 24.14 1.18
N HIS A 3 -13.10 23.42 1.43
CA HIS A 3 -12.15 23.74 2.50
C HIS A 3 -11.49 25.13 2.34
N PHE A 4 -11.15 25.54 1.11
CA PHE A 4 -10.64 26.89 0.85
C PHE A 4 -11.65 27.99 1.18
N ALA A 5 -12.94 27.77 0.90
CA ALA A 5 -14.00 28.69 1.29
C ALA A 5 -14.20 28.71 2.82
N ALA A 6 -14.08 27.54 3.47
CA ALA A 6 -14.15 27.42 4.92
C ALA A 6 -13.04 28.22 5.63
N ARG A 7 -11.83 28.24 5.08
CA ARG A 7 -10.72 29.06 5.61
C ARG A 7 -11.11 30.53 5.69
N THR A 8 -11.66 31.10 4.63
CA THR A 8 -12.11 32.51 4.61
C THR A 8 -13.24 32.74 5.61
N ALA A 9 -14.24 31.85 5.64
CA ALA A 9 -15.36 31.96 6.58
C ALA A 9 -14.92 31.91 8.06
N VAL A 10 -13.94 31.08 8.39
CA VAL A 10 -13.36 31.01 9.75
C VAL A 10 -12.65 32.32 10.10
N ILE A 11 -11.90 32.93 9.18
CA ILE A 11 -11.24 34.22 9.40
C ILE A 11 -12.28 35.31 9.70
N ASP A 12 -13.36 35.37 8.93
CA ASP A 12 -14.42 36.37 9.13
C ASP A 12 -15.16 36.15 10.46
N ALA A 13 -15.42 34.90 10.83
CA ALA A 13 -15.99 34.57 12.14
C ALA A 13 -15.07 34.99 13.31
N LEU A 14 -13.74 34.84 13.15
CA LEU A 14 -12.77 35.29 14.16
C LEU A 14 -12.74 36.82 14.27
N LYS A 15 -12.83 37.55 13.14
CA LYS A 15 -12.91 39.02 13.12
C LYS A 15 -14.17 39.52 13.85
N ASN A 16 -15.32 38.92 13.55
CA ASN A 16 -16.60 39.31 14.17
C ASN A 16 -16.61 39.08 15.70
N LYS A 17 -15.85 38.09 16.18
CA LYS A 17 -15.69 37.81 17.63
C LYS A 17 -14.59 38.64 18.30
N GLY A 18 -13.87 39.50 17.57
CA GLY A 18 -12.72 40.25 18.09
C GLY A 18 -11.51 39.38 18.46
N LEU A 19 -11.46 38.14 17.97
CA LEU A 19 -10.39 37.17 18.25
C LEU A 19 -9.29 37.16 17.17
N TYR A 20 -9.52 37.85 16.05
CA TYR A 20 -8.57 37.96 14.96
C TYR A 20 -7.52 39.04 15.25
N ARG A 21 -6.24 38.67 15.18
CA ARG A 21 -5.11 39.58 15.44
C ARG A 21 -4.50 40.14 14.15
N ASP A 22 -4.01 39.27 13.27
CA ASP A 22 -3.31 39.66 12.03
C ASP A 22 -3.20 38.45 11.08
N THR A 23 -2.92 38.71 9.80
CA THR A 23 -2.55 37.70 8.79
C THR A 23 -1.21 38.06 8.18
N LYS A 24 -0.27 37.10 8.22
CA LYS A 24 1.05 37.23 7.61
C LYS A 24 1.24 36.23 6.49
N SER A 25 1.91 36.65 5.43
CA SER A 25 2.31 35.74 4.35
C SER A 25 3.27 34.69 4.90
N ASN A 26 3.00 33.43 4.58
CA ASN A 26 3.83 32.30 4.98
C ASN A 26 4.13 31.44 3.75
N VAL A 27 5.41 31.35 3.39
CA VAL A 27 5.85 30.46 2.31
C VAL A 27 5.86 29.04 2.85
N MET A 28 5.11 28.14 2.22
CA MET A 28 4.97 26.75 2.65
C MET A 28 5.12 25.79 1.47
N SER A 29 5.68 24.61 1.76
CA SER A 29 5.68 23.48 0.84
C SER A 29 4.46 22.62 1.12
N LEU A 30 3.55 22.52 0.15
CA LEU A 30 2.34 21.71 0.25
C LEU A 30 2.52 20.38 -0.48
N GLY A 31 2.04 19.30 0.14
CA GLY A 31 1.94 18.00 -0.52
C GLY A 31 0.85 18.06 -1.57
N LEU A 32 1.18 17.73 -2.82
CA LEU A 32 0.21 17.66 -3.92
C LEU A 32 0.03 16.22 -4.35
N CYS A 33 -1.20 15.87 -4.72
CA CYS A 33 -1.48 14.59 -5.35
C CYS A 33 -0.69 14.51 -6.66
N SER A 34 0.07 13.42 -6.86
CA SER A 34 0.89 13.27 -8.07
C SER A 34 0.06 13.28 -9.35
N ARG A 35 -1.20 12.81 -9.29
CA ARG A 35 -2.13 12.73 -10.43
C ARG A 35 -2.95 14.01 -10.60
N SER A 36 -3.80 14.37 -9.63
CA SER A 36 -4.72 15.52 -9.76
C SER A 36 -4.06 16.88 -9.53
N LYS A 37 -2.87 16.90 -8.91
CA LYS A 37 -2.17 18.10 -8.43
C LYS A 37 -2.91 18.89 -7.36
N ASP A 38 -3.99 18.34 -6.80
CA ASP A 38 -4.71 18.94 -5.68
C ASP A 38 -3.93 18.80 -4.37
N VAL A 39 -4.22 19.65 -3.38
CA VAL A 39 -3.57 19.64 -2.07
C VAL A 39 -4.01 18.41 -1.29
N VAL A 40 -3.05 17.63 -0.81
CA VAL A 40 -3.34 16.43 0.00
C VAL A 40 -3.60 16.85 1.44
N GLU A 41 -4.74 16.41 1.97
CA GLU A 41 -5.12 16.62 3.36
C GLU A 41 -5.01 15.31 4.15
N PRO A 42 -4.30 15.28 5.29
CA PRO A 42 -4.29 14.12 6.16
C PRO A 42 -5.64 13.98 6.85
N MET A 43 -6.30 12.84 6.66
CA MET A 43 -7.54 12.49 7.33
C MET A 43 -7.38 11.17 8.08
N ILE A 44 -7.98 11.07 9.25
CA ILE A 44 -8.06 9.81 10.00
C ILE A 44 -9.18 8.99 9.39
N LYS A 45 -8.83 7.83 8.83
CA LYS A 45 -9.77 6.87 8.28
C LYS A 45 -9.28 5.45 8.52
N PRO A 46 -10.15 4.48 8.88
CA PRO A 46 -9.79 3.07 8.91
C PRO A 46 -9.33 2.61 7.52
N GLN A 47 -8.19 1.93 7.45
CA GLN A 47 -7.58 1.43 6.22
C GLN A 47 -6.82 0.13 6.53
N TRP A 48 -6.56 -0.67 5.49
CA TRP A 48 -5.71 -1.85 5.58
C TRP A 48 -4.24 -1.46 5.50
N PHE A 49 -3.44 -1.96 6.43
CA PHE A 49 -2.00 -1.73 6.47
C PHE A 49 -1.23 -3.05 6.52
N VAL A 50 -0.08 -3.08 5.86
CA VAL A 50 0.91 -4.16 6.01
C VAL A 50 2.08 -3.62 6.82
N SER A 51 2.46 -4.35 7.86
CA SER A 51 3.67 -4.03 8.59
C SER A 51 4.91 -4.34 7.76
N CYS A 52 5.73 -3.33 7.49
CA CYS A 52 6.88 -3.49 6.61
C CYS A 52 8.21 -3.65 7.34
N ASN A 53 8.25 -3.44 8.67
CA ASN A 53 9.50 -3.36 9.41
C ASN A 53 10.36 -4.63 9.31
N SER A 54 9.76 -5.82 9.46
CA SER A 54 10.48 -7.09 9.36
C SER A 54 10.96 -7.37 7.93
N MET A 55 10.10 -7.15 6.94
CA MET A 55 10.43 -7.37 5.53
C MET A 55 11.51 -6.41 5.04
N ALA A 56 11.46 -5.14 5.46
CA ALA A 56 12.46 -4.15 5.12
C ALA A 56 13.82 -4.49 5.72
N LYS A 57 13.85 -5.01 6.95
CA LYS A 57 15.09 -5.54 7.54
C LYS A 57 15.68 -6.67 6.69
N GLY A 58 14.86 -7.62 6.25
CA GLY A 58 15.30 -8.68 5.34
C GLY A 58 15.87 -8.14 4.03
N ALA A 59 15.22 -7.14 3.44
CA ALA A 59 15.66 -6.49 2.21
C ALA A 59 16.97 -5.68 2.40
N LEU A 60 17.17 -5.04 3.56
CA LEU A 60 18.42 -4.39 3.92
C LEU A 60 19.58 -5.40 4.02
N ASP A 61 19.33 -6.51 4.74
CA ASP A 61 20.32 -7.56 4.96
C ASP A 61 20.71 -8.26 3.64
N ALA A 62 19.76 -8.43 2.72
CA ALA A 62 20.01 -9.01 1.39
C ALA A 62 21.01 -8.17 0.56
N VAL A 63 20.92 -6.84 0.60
CA VAL A 63 21.88 -5.96 -0.09
C VAL A 63 23.21 -5.89 0.67
N LYS A 64 23.18 -5.80 2.01
CA LYS A 64 24.41 -5.78 2.84
C LYS A 64 25.24 -7.05 2.68
N SER A 65 24.59 -8.20 2.57
CA SER A 65 25.23 -9.51 2.33
C SER A 65 25.62 -9.76 0.87
N LYS A 66 25.33 -8.81 -0.05
CA LYS A 66 25.54 -8.94 -1.50
C LYS A 66 24.77 -10.10 -2.14
N LYS A 67 23.70 -10.56 -1.49
CA LYS A 67 22.71 -11.46 -2.10
C LYS A 67 21.91 -10.76 -3.20
N ILE A 68 21.72 -9.44 -3.04
CA ILE A 68 21.29 -8.52 -4.09
C ILE A 68 22.42 -7.53 -4.33
N GLU A 69 22.89 -7.44 -5.57
CA GLU A 69 23.86 -6.45 -6.01
C GLU A 69 23.12 -5.30 -6.71
N ILE A 70 23.28 -4.06 -6.24
CA ILE A 70 22.70 -2.87 -6.86
C ILE A 70 23.76 -2.19 -7.74
N ILE A 71 23.40 -1.95 -9.01
CA ILE A 71 24.26 -1.35 -10.02
C ILE A 71 23.55 -0.10 -10.58
N PRO A 72 24.17 1.09 -10.58
CA PRO A 72 25.45 1.41 -9.94
C PRO A 72 25.38 1.43 -8.40
N PRO A 73 26.50 1.19 -7.69
CA PRO A 73 26.53 1.06 -6.22
C PRO A 73 26.05 2.30 -5.44
N GLN A 74 26.05 3.48 -6.07
CA GLN A 74 25.57 4.71 -5.42
C GLN A 74 24.11 4.62 -4.93
N TYR A 75 23.27 3.82 -5.59
CA TYR A 75 21.87 3.64 -5.19
C TYR A 75 21.70 2.78 -3.93
N GLU A 76 22.75 2.10 -3.45
CA GLU A 76 22.70 1.38 -2.17
C GLU A 76 22.44 2.35 -1.00
N GLN A 77 22.98 3.57 -1.05
CA GLN A 77 22.74 4.56 0.00
C GLN A 77 21.27 5.01 0.05
N ASP A 78 20.65 5.22 -1.10
CA ASP A 78 19.23 5.57 -1.15
C ASP A 78 18.36 4.38 -0.70
N TRP A 79 18.74 3.15 -1.06
CA TRP A 79 18.13 1.90 -0.56
C TRP A 79 18.12 1.83 0.97
N TYR A 80 19.29 2.04 1.59
CA TYR A 80 19.41 2.03 3.05
C TYR A 80 18.58 3.13 3.70
N ARG A 81 18.73 4.38 3.24
CA ARG A 81 17.99 5.53 3.79
C ARG A 81 16.48 5.29 3.78
N TRP A 82 15.96 4.71 2.71
CA TRP A 82 14.52 4.50 2.54
C TRP A 82 13.99 3.35 3.41
N LEU A 83 14.66 2.20 3.39
CA LEU A 83 14.21 1.01 4.14
C LEU A 83 14.44 1.11 5.65
N GLU A 84 15.48 1.82 6.10
CA GLU A 84 15.72 2.06 7.54
C GLU A 84 14.62 2.92 8.18
N ASN A 85 13.94 3.75 7.40
CA ASN A 85 12.87 4.64 7.84
C ASN A 85 11.50 4.24 7.29
N ILE A 86 11.33 2.98 6.89
CA ILE A 86 10.07 2.51 6.32
C ILE A 86 8.93 2.64 7.33
N ARG A 87 7.74 2.93 6.84
CA ARG A 87 6.50 2.91 7.61
C ARG A 87 5.59 1.82 7.10
N ASP A 88 4.64 1.43 7.93
CA ASP A 88 3.58 0.50 7.52
C ASP A 88 2.88 1.03 6.27
N TRP A 89 2.65 0.12 5.33
CA TRP A 89 2.15 0.46 4.01
C TRP A 89 0.64 0.35 3.98
N SER A 90 -0.03 1.46 3.75
CA SER A 90 -1.48 1.49 3.47
C SER A 90 -1.76 0.80 2.13
N LEU A 91 -2.48 -0.31 2.16
CA LEU A 91 -2.86 -1.10 0.99
C LEU A 91 -4.18 -0.66 0.36
N SER A 92 -5.17 -0.31 1.17
CA SER A 92 -6.51 -0.04 0.66
C SER A 92 -6.61 1.28 -0.08
N ARG A 93 -7.40 1.29 -1.15
CA ARG A 93 -7.64 2.44 -2.02
C ARG A 93 -9.13 2.55 -2.29
N GLN A 94 -9.65 3.76 -2.13
CA GLN A 94 -11.04 4.10 -2.46
C GLN A 94 -11.15 4.40 -3.96
N LEU A 95 -10.85 3.40 -4.79
CA LEU A 95 -10.89 3.46 -6.24
C LEU A 95 -11.81 2.36 -6.77
N TRP A 96 -12.32 2.54 -7.99
CA TRP A 96 -13.15 1.53 -8.64
C TRP A 96 -12.34 0.48 -9.41
N TRP A 97 -11.08 0.80 -9.72
CA TRP A 97 -10.20 -0.08 -10.48
C TRP A 97 -9.09 -0.63 -9.58
N GLY A 98 -9.04 -1.95 -9.46
CA GLY A 98 -8.05 -2.68 -8.69
C GLY A 98 -8.59 -4.05 -8.27
N HIS A 99 -7.75 -4.83 -7.61
CA HIS A 99 -8.18 -6.09 -7.02
C HIS A 99 -8.97 -5.81 -5.75
N CYS A 100 -10.19 -6.36 -5.62
CA CYS A 100 -10.96 -6.25 -4.38
C CYS A 100 -10.17 -6.85 -3.22
N ILE A 101 -10.25 -6.21 -2.05
CA ILE A 101 -9.65 -6.77 -0.84
C ILE A 101 -10.49 -8.00 -0.43
N PRO A 102 -9.87 -9.16 -0.14
CA PRO A 102 -10.57 -10.37 0.28
C PRO A 102 -11.03 -10.27 1.75
N ALA A 103 -11.82 -9.23 2.05
CA ALA A 103 -12.37 -8.92 3.35
C ALA A 103 -13.88 -8.66 3.25
N TRP A 104 -14.61 -9.14 4.26
CA TRP A 104 -16.04 -8.94 4.39
C TRP A 104 -16.34 -8.41 5.79
N TYR A 105 -17.21 -7.41 5.87
CA TYR A 105 -17.68 -6.84 7.11
C TYR A 105 -19.01 -7.47 7.52
N VAL A 106 -19.08 -7.92 8.76
CA VAL A 106 -20.32 -8.39 9.39
C VAL A 106 -21.02 -7.21 10.05
N THR A 107 -22.31 -7.08 9.84
CA THR A 107 -23.17 -6.15 10.60
C THR A 107 -24.21 -6.98 11.34
N LEU A 108 -24.07 -7.10 12.66
CA LEU A 108 -25.00 -7.85 13.50
C LEU A 108 -26.26 -7.03 13.72
N GLU A 109 -27.42 -7.67 13.92
CA GLU A 109 -28.66 -6.95 14.23
C GLU A 109 -28.58 -6.18 15.56
N ASP A 110 -27.81 -6.68 16.53
CA ASP A 110 -27.64 -6.10 17.87
C ASP A 110 -26.59 -4.98 17.95
N ASP A 111 -25.84 -4.72 16.87
CA ASP A 111 -24.84 -3.64 16.84
C ASP A 111 -25.47 -2.26 17.03
N LYS A 112 -24.83 -1.39 17.84
CA LYS A 112 -25.29 -0.01 18.05
C LYS A 112 -25.02 0.87 16.84
N GLU A 113 -23.86 0.71 16.23
CA GLU A 113 -23.48 1.38 15.00
C GLU A 113 -23.53 0.39 13.83
N LYS A 114 -24.15 0.79 12.72
CA LYS A 114 -24.28 -0.08 11.53
C LYS A 114 -23.29 0.30 10.42
N ASP A 115 -22.50 1.34 10.64
CA ASP A 115 -21.52 1.80 9.67
C ASP A 115 -20.37 0.79 9.55
N MET A 116 -19.92 0.56 8.32
CA MET A 116 -18.83 -0.36 8.04
C MET A 116 -17.54 0.17 8.68
N GLY A 117 -16.84 -0.70 9.40
CA GLY A 117 -15.60 -0.35 10.10
C GLY A 117 -15.79 0.29 11.47
N SER A 118 -17.03 0.44 11.98
CA SER A 118 -17.28 0.85 13.38
C SER A 118 -16.65 -0.12 14.39
N TYR A 119 -16.57 -1.41 14.04
CA TYR A 119 -16.02 -2.45 14.90
C TYR A 119 -14.90 -3.22 14.18
N SER A 120 -13.70 -3.25 14.77
CA SER A 120 -12.54 -3.89 14.12
C SER A 120 -12.63 -5.42 14.09
N ASP A 121 -13.38 -6.04 15.01
CA ASP A 121 -13.55 -7.49 15.13
C ASP A 121 -14.61 -8.08 14.19
N HIS A 122 -15.33 -7.22 13.46
CA HIS A 122 -16.39 -7.62 12.51
C HIS A 122 -15.87 -7.93 11.10
N TRP A 123 -14.56 -7.77 10.87
CA TRP A 123 -13.92 -8.14 9.62
C TRP A 123 -13.63 -9.65 9.55
N ILE A 124 -14.00 -10.25 8.43
CA ILE A 124 -13.74 -11.63 8.06
C ILE A 124 -12.86 -11.63 6.81
N ILE A 125 -11.74 -12.34 6.86
CA ILE A 125 -10.84 -12.52 5.72
C ILE A 125 -11.07 -13.91 5.14
N ALA A 126 -11.37 -13.99 3.85
CA ALA A 126 -11.71 -15.23 3.16
C ALA A 126 -11.31 -15.18 1.68
N ARG A 127 -11.19 -16.31 0.99
CA ARG A 127 -10.81 -16.28 -0.44
C ARG A 127 -11.98 -15.88 -1.34
N ASP A 128 -13.18 -16.27 -0.95
CA ASP A 128 -14.42 -15.97 -1.65
C ASP A 128 -15.58 -15.79 -0.66
N GLU A 129 -16.75 -15.45 -1.20
CA GLU A 129 -17.96 -15.18 -0.42
C GLU A 129 -18.47 -16.43 0.32
N ASN A 130 -18.30 -17.64 -0.23
CA ASN A 130 -18.76 -18.87 0.42
C ASN A 130 -17.95 -19.15 1.68
N ASP A 131 -16.63 -19.02 1.59
CA ASP A 131 -15.71 -19.12 2.72
C ASP A 131 -16.02 -18.04 3.78
N ALA A 132 -16.32 -16.81 3.35
CA ALA A 132 -16.69 -15.72 4.25
C ALA A 132 -17.99 -16.02 5.02
N ILE A 133 -19.00 -16.56 4.33
CA ILE A 133 -20.27 -16.98 4.94
C ILE A 133 -20.03 -18.11 5.95
N LEU A 134 -19.17 -19.07 5.64
CA LEU A 134 -18.86 -20.18 6.53
C LEU A 134 -18.17 -19.70 7.81
N GLU A 135 -17.15 -18.84 7.67
CA GLU A 135 -16.43 -18.23 8.79
C GLU A 135 -17.37 -17.37 9.66
N ALA A 136 -18.27 -16.60 9.02
CA ALA A 136 -19.26 -15.79 9.72
C ALA A 136 -20.21 -16.63 10.58
N LYS A 137 -20.68 -17.77 10.04
CA LYS A 137 -21.55 -18.70 10.78
C LYS A 137 -20.85 -19.29 12.00
N GLN A 138 -19.56 -19.58 11.89
CA GLN A 138 -18.76 -20.12 12.99
C GLN A 138 -18.49 -19.07 14.06
N ARG A 139 -18.18 -17.83 13.66
CA ARG A 139 -17.84 -16.74 14.57
C ARG A 139 -19.05 -16.16 15.31
N TYR A 140 -20.22 -16.15 14.67
CA TYR A 140 -21.45 -15.57 15.24
C TYR A 140 -22.61 -16.59 15.29
N PRO A 141 -22.46 -17.70 16.03
CA PRO A 141 -23.46 -18.76 16.06
C PRO A 141 -24.78 -18.26 16.65
N GLY A 142 -25.88 -18.50 15.94
CA GLY A 142 -27.23 -18.13 16.38
C GLY A 142 -27.55 -16.64 16.32
N LYS A 143 -26.63 -15.79 15.86
CA LYS A 143 -26.89 -14.36 15.61
C LYS A 143 -27.41 -14.14 14.20
N LYS A 144 -28.26 -13.12 14.05
CA LYS A 144 -28.66 -12.60 12.74
C LYS A 144 -27.70 -11.48 12.33
N TYR A 145 -27.25 -11.54 11.09
CA TYR A 145 -26.27 -10.60 10.57
C TYR A 145 -26.40 -10.43 9.06
N GLN A 146 -25.85 -9.33 8.56
CA GLN A 146 -25.60 -9.07 7.14
C GLN A 146 -24.10 -9.11 6.90
N LEU A 147 -23.70 -9.55 5.71
CA LEU A 147 -22.30 -9.66 5.31
C LEU A 147 -22.09 -8.81 4.06
N TYR A 148 -21.10 -7.92 4.09
CA TYR A 148 -20.80 -7.00 3.00
C TYR A 148 -19.34 -7.11 2.58
N PRO A 149 -19.01 -7.24 1.29
CA PRO A 149 -17.62 -7.17 0.86
C PRO A 149 -17.06 -5.77 1.12
N ASP A 150 -15.77 -5.68 1.43
CA ASP A 150 -15.06 -4.40 1.50
C ASP A 150 -15.11 -3.70 0.13
N PRO A 151 -15.62 -2.45 0.05
CA PRO A 151 -15.66 -1.70 -1.20
C PRO A 151 -14.29 -1.22 -1.68
N ASP A 152 -13.25 -1.29 -0.84
CA ASP A 152 -11.91 -0.86 -1.20
C ASP A 152 -11.20 -1.87 -2.12
N VAL A 153 -10.27 -1.34 -2.92
CA VAL A 153 -9.36 -2.13 -3.75
C VAL A 153 -7.93 -2.05 -3.24
N LEU A 154 -7.12 -3.05 -3.59
CA LEU A 154 -5.70 -3.10 -3.29
C LEU A 154 -4.91 -2.07 -4.12
N ASP A 155 -3.90 -1.48 -3.49
CA ASP A 155 -2.90 -0.64 -4.13
C ASP A 155 -2.27 -1.36 -5.33
N THR A 156 -2.11 -0.67 -6.45
CA THR A 156 -1.50 -1.24 -7.66
C THR A 156 -0.10 -1.77 -7.38
N TRP A 157 0.66 -1.12 -6.49
CA TRP A 157 1.99 -1.59 -6.09
C TRP A 157 1.96 -2.93 -5.33
N PHE A 158 0.82 -3.35 -4.79
CA PHE A 158 0.63 -4.66 -4.17
C PHE A 158 0.68 -5.77 -5.20
N SER A 159 -0.14 -5.70 -6.24
CA SER A 159 -0.11 -6.71 -7.31
C SER A 159 1.20 -6.63 -8.11
N SER A 160 1.68 -5.42 -8.43
CA SER A 160 2.96 -5.25 -9.14
C SER A 160 4.15 -5.78 -8.35
N GLY A 161 4.16 -5.67 -7.03
CA GLY A 161 5.25 -6.20 -6.21
C GLY A 161 5.25 -7.74 -6.14
N LEU A 162 4.16 -8.40 -6.50
CA LEU A 162 4.10 -9.87 -6.62
C LEU A 162 4.60 -10.38 -7.98
N PHE A 163 4.98 -9.47 -8.91
CA PHE A 163 5.38 -9.81 -10.27
C PHE A 163 6.42 -10.94 -10.37
N PRO A 164 7.51 -10.98 -9.56
CA PRO A 164 8.51 -12.06 -9.66
C PRO A 164 7.95 -13.46 -9.36
N LEU A 165 6.82 -13.54 -8.65
CA LEU A 165 6.19 -14.79 -8.26
C LEU A 165 5.02 -15.12 -9.21
N SER A 166 4.13 -14.15 -9.45
CA SER A 166 2.87 -14.38 -10.16
C SER A 166 3.07 -14.78 -11.62
N VAL A 167 4.11 -14.26 -12.29
CA VAL A 167 4.44 -14.65 -13.66
C VAL A 167 4.96 -16.08 -13.78
N LEU A 168 5.45 -16.66 -12.68
CA LEU A 168 5.92 -18.04 -12.59
C LEU A 168 4.85 -19.00 -12.05
N GLY A 169 3.60 -18.53 -11.92
CA GLY A 169 2.45 -19.35 -11.53
C GLY A 169 2.18 -19.44 -10.03
N TRP A 170 2.93 -18.73 -9.18
CA TRP A 170 2.59 -18.59 -7.76
C TRP A 170 1.21 -17.93 -7.60
N PRO A 171 0.35 -18.37 -6.65
CA PRO A 171 0.63 -19.27 -5.52
C PRO A 171 0.46 -20.77 -5.80
N ASP A 172 0.11 -21.16 -7.02
CA ASP A 172 -0.05 -22.57 -7.37
C ASP A 172 1.31 -23.25 -7.57
N ASP A 173 1.38 -24.55 -7.33
CA ASP A 173 2.61 -25.33 -7.47
C ASP A 173 2.94 -25.53 -8.96
N LYS A 174 4.02 -24.89 -9.43
CA LYS A 174 4.49 -25.03 -10.82
C LYS A 174 6.01 -25.14 -10.95
N PRO A 175 6.49 -26.01 -11.88
CA PRO A 175 7.92 -26.19 -12.17
C PRO A 175 8.69 -24.92 -12.51
N ASP A 176 8.01 -23.90 -13.07
CA ASP A 176 8.66 -22.66 -13.48
C ASP A 176 9.17 -21.85 -12.29
N LEU A 177 8.41 -21.80 -11.18
CA LEU A 177 8.85 -21.10 -9.97
C LEU A 177 10.12 -21.74 -9.40
N SER A 178 10.17 -23.07 -9.30
CA SER A 178 11.35 -23.77 -8.77
C SER A 178 12.56 -23.74 -9.71
N THR A 179 12.33 -23.57 -11.01
CA THR A 179 13.40 -23.54 -12.03
C THR A 179 13.98 -22.15 -12.22
N PHE A 180 13.15 -21.11 -12.21
CA PHE A 180 13.52 -19.76 -12.63
C PHE A 180 13.58 -18.73 -11.49
N TYR A 181 13.12 -19.08 -10.27
CA TYR A 181 13.28 -18.24 -9.08
C TYR A 181 14.50 -18.71 -8.26
N PRO A 182 15.42 -17.81 -7.87
CA PRO A 182 15.41 -16.35 -8.05
C PRO A 182 15.88 -15.91 -9.45
N GLY A 183 15.39 -14.75 -9.93
CA GLY A 183 15.83 -14.17 -11.19
C GLY A 183 17.29 -13.69 -11.18
N SER A 184 17.93 -13.60 -12.34
CA SER A 184 19.34 -13.16 -12.40
C SER A 184 19.49 -11.63 -12.35
N VAL A 185 18.72 -10.89 -13.16
CA VAL A 185 18.84 -9.43 -13.29
C VAL A 185 17.46 -8.80 -13.40
N LEU A 186 17.21 -7.73 -12.65
CA LEU A 186 16.12 -6.79 -12.86
C LEU A 186 16.67 -5.46 -13.39
N GLU A 187 16.20 -5.06 -14.56
CA GLU A 187 16.52 -3.76 -15.19
C GLU A 187 15.35 -2.80 -15.00
N THR A 188 15.59 -1.61 -14.43
CA THR A 188 14.52 -0.63 -14.21
C THR A 188 15.05 0.81 -14.05
N GLY A 189 14.13 1.78 -13.99
CA GLY A 189 14.42 3.18 -13.68
C GLY A 189 14.61 3.40 -12.17
N SER A 190 15.45 4.37 -11.81
CA SER A 190 15.70 4.75 -10.40
C SER A 190 14.48 5.38 -9.71
N ASP A 191 13.53 5.89 -10.48
CA ASP A 191 12.30 6.54 -10.02
C ASP A 191 11.35 5.59 -9.28
N ILE A 192 11.36 4.29 -9.63
CA ILE A 192 10.48 3.27 -9.01
C ILE A 192 11.24 2.27 -8.12
N LEU A 193 12.49 2.57 -7.78
CA LEU A 193 13.32 1.76 -6.87
C LEU A 193 12.61 1.50 -5.53
N PHE A 194 11.95 2.51 -4.96
CA PHE A 194 11.30 2.41 -3.65
C PHE A 194 9.83 1.97 -3.71
N PHE A 195 9.13 2.37 -4.76
CA PHE A 195 7.71 2.05 -4.91
C PHE A 195 7.48 0.62 -5.40
N TRP A 196 8.36 0.13 -6.28
CA TRP A 196 8.19 -1.19 -6.89
C TRP A 196 9.26 -2.19 -6.45
N VAL A 197 10.54 -1.86 -6.64
CA VAL A 197 11.64 -2.83 -6.44
C VAL A 197 11.73 -3.25 -4.98
N ALA A 198 11.68 -2.30 -4.05
CA ALA A 198 11.63 -2.60 -2.62
C ALA A 198 10.44 -3.50 -2.24
N ARG A 199 9.28 -3.31 -2.89
CA ARG A 199 8.08 -4.14 -2.67
C ARG A 199 8.28 -5.56 -3.19
N MET A 200 8.89 -5.72 -4.37
CA MET A 200 9.27 -7.03 -4.91
C MET A 200 10.25 -7.75 -3.99
N VAL A 201 11.27 -7.07 -3.47
CA VAL A 201 12.24 -7.70 -2.56
C VAL A 201 11.57 -8.12 -1.26
N MET A 202 10.81 -7.23 -0.63
CA MET A 202 10.10 -7.52 0.62
C MET A 202 9.13 -8.69 0.48
N MET A 203 8.24 -8.66 -0.51
CA MET A 203 7.24 -9.71 -0.70
C MET A 203 7.83 -10.99 -1.28
N GLY A 204 8.79 -10.91 -2.21
CA GLY A 204 9.49 -12.05 -2.78
C GLY A 204 10.20 -12.87 -1.70
N MET A 205 10.90 -12.20 -0.77
CA MET A 205 11.54 -12.88 0.35
C MET A 205 10.53 -13.45 1.34
N GLN A 206 9.44 -12.72 1.61
CA GLN A 206 8.42 -13.15 2.59
C GLN A 206 7.56 -14.33 2.10
N LEU A 207 7.25 -14.37 0.80
CA LEU A 207 6.33 -15.35 0.20
C LEU A 207 7.04 -16.43 -0.61
N GLY A 208 8.10 -16.06 -1.34
CA GLY A 208 8.90 -16.96 -2.16
C GLY A 208 10.12 -17.55 -1.43
N GLY A 209 10.45 -17.06 -0.23
CA GLY A 209 11.53 -17.60 0.61
C GLY A 209 12.95 -17.21 0.19
N ASP A 210 13.12 -16.58 -0.97
CA ASP A 210 14.41 -16.09 -1.49
C ASP A 210 14.27 -14.67 -2.09
N VAL A 211 15.38 -14.02 -2.43
CA VAL A 211 15.39 -12.73 -3.12
C VAL A 211 14.76 -12.87 -4.50
N PRO A 212 13.99 -11.90 -4.99
CA PRO A 212 13.36 -12.01 -6.30
C PRO A 212 14.34 -11.97 -7.48
N PHE A 213 15.50 -11.33 -7.28
CA PHE A 213 16.57 -11.23 -8.26
C PHE A 213 17.92 -11.02 -7.58
N GLN A 214 19.00 -11.47 -8.22
CA GLN A 214 20.36 -11.36 -7.70
C GLN A 214 21.02 -10.01 -8.02
N LYS A 215 20.69 -9.41 -9.17
CA LYS A 215 21.22 -8.12 -9.61
C LYS A 215 20.11 -7.15 -9.92
N LEU A 216 20.26 -5.92 -9.46
CA LEU A 216 19.39 -4.81 -9.75
C LEU A 216 20.18 -3.75 -10.51
N SER A 217 19.89 -3.60 -11.79
CA SER A 217 20.46 -2.55 -12.61
C SER A 217 19.45 -1.41 -12.73
N SER A 218 19.84 -0.25 -12.19
CA SER A 218 19.05 0.96 -12.17
C SER A 218 19.69 1.99 -13.09
N MET A 219 19.01 2.33 -14.19
CA MET A 219 19.47 3.33 -15.14
C MET A 219 18.72 4.65 -14.97
N GLU A 220 19.43 5.76 -14.94
CA GLU A 220 18.85 7.12 -14.87
C GLU A 220 17.94 7.45 -16.08
N ASN A 221 18.10 6.73 -17.20
CA ASN A 221 17.39 6.99 -18.46
C ASN A 221 16.60 5.77 -18.98
N CYS A 222 16.16 4.84 -18.12
CA CYS A 222 15.33 3.73 -18.59
C CYS A 222 13.89 4.20 -18.87
N SER A 223 13.55 4.45 -20.13
CA SER A 223 12.19 4.79 -20.56
C SER A 223 11.18 3.63 -20.43
N CYS A 224 11.61 2.42 -20.05
CA CYS A 224 10.76 1.24 -19.94
C CYS A 224 9.79 1.26 -18.74
N ALA A 225 10.11 1.98 -17.66
CA ALA A 225 9.28 2.04 -16.45
C ALA A 225 8.02 2.93 -16.58
N LYS A 226 7.91 3.72 -17.66
CA LYS A 226 6.74 4.59 -17.90
C LYS A 226 5.42 3.83 -18.13
N PHE A 227 5.47 2.50 -18.28
CA PHE A 227 4.27 1.67 -18.47
C PHE A 227 3.42 1.54 -17.19
N PHE A 228 4.01 1.58 -15.99
CA PHE A 228 3.26 1.41 -14.74
C PHE A 228 2.83 2.73 -14.09
N SER A 229 3.44 3.85 -14.47
CA SER A 229 3.03 5.19 -13.99
C SER A 229 1.89 5.80 -14.82
N CYS A 230 1.41 5.11 -15.86
CA CYS A 230 0.46 5.61 -16.84
C CYS A 230 -0.80 4.73 -16.94
N GLN A 231 -1.36 4.33 -15.80
CA GLN A 231 -2.77 3.96 -15.61
C GLN A 231 -3.27 4.50 -14.26
#